data_AF-A0A5U9SZ03-F1
#
_entry.id   AF-A0A5U9SZ03-F1
#
_cell.length_a   1.000
_cell.length_b   1.000
_cell.length_c   1.000
_cell.angle_alpha   90.00
_cell.angle_beta   90.00
_cell.angle_gamma   90.00
#
_symmetry.space_group_name_H-M   'P 1'
#
loop_
_entity.id
_entity.type
_entity.pdbx_description
1 polymer ?
#
loop_
_entity_poly.entity_id
_entity_poly.type
_entity_poly.pdbx_seq_one_letter_code
_entity_poly.pdbx_strand_id
1 'polypeptide(L)'
;MVRNNPITLKDNGGQVSFEKNYSDTGGGMVYGLATFRGKYIKKIEPDFSIENLKNGLLVIDKYNNALSLAITSRNIQCLSCTRDKKELKRSGSTIKIPGNIAEIVKEKYKNPNFMWDDYFSPGEENPKFNIQEIYNQVRKKYGKDYFHTYALSMMAGGIVPRLLWKRGSKLGIEMAAREHNTVHFVVEGINMVDVVFKNKRGGQSVTSSELRYAFRNRERLKGRLFFYNDGELILPPWESAPELWANYDNKRVQSCSNRHNAQRRGTIFPDTLGKCFSKR
;
A
#
# COMPACT_ATOMS: atom_id res chain seq x y z
N MET A 1 0.89 -19.02 30.25
CA MET A 1 0.24 -19.60 29.05
C MET A 1 -1.25 -19.32 29.14
N VAL A 2 -1.77 -18.37 28.36
CA VAL A 2 -3.22 -18.23 28.14
C VAL A 2 -3.39 -17.85 26.67
N ARG A 3 -3.94 -18.78 25.88
CA ARG A 3 -4.26 -18.59 24.46
C ARG A 3 -5.70 -18.07 24.39
N ASN A 4 -5.88 -16.75 24.42
CA ASN A 4 -7.17 -16.14 24.08
C ASN A 4 -7.24 -15.99 22.55
N ASN A 5 -7.61 -17.08 21.89
CA ASN A 5 -8.17 -16.99 20.54
C ASN A 5 -9.68 -16.74 20.71
N PRO A 6 -10.28 -15.77 20.00
CA PRO A 6 -11.74 -15.62 20.02
C PRO A 6 -12.37 -16.89 19.48
N ILE A 7 -13.44 -17.35 20.15
CA ILE A 7 -14.22 -18.53 19.76
C ILE A 7 -14.93 -18.18 18.44
N THR A 8 -14.38 -18.65 17.32
CA THR A 8 -15.05 -18.60 16.03
C THR A 8 -16.13 -19.67 15.99
N LEU A 9 -17.41 -19.26 16.03
CA LEU A 9 -18.52 -20.15 15.69
C LEU A 9 -18.30 -20.65 14.25
N LYS A 10 -18.13 -21.95 14.10
CA LYS A 10 -17.91 -22.67 12.84
C LYS A 10 -19.25 -23.14 12.26
N ASP A 11 -19.35 -23.24 10.94
CA ASP A 11 -20.46 -23.94 10.29
C ASP A 11 -20.34 -25.48 10.46
N ASN A 12 -21.29 -26.23 9.89
CA ASN A 12 -21.32 -27.70 9.93
C ASN A 12 -20.07 -28.37 9.31
N GLY A 13 -19.27 -27.64 8.53
CA GLY A 13 -18.00 -28.10 7.95
C GLY A 13 -16.75 -27.63 8.71
N GLY A 14 -16.91 -26.82 9.75
CA GLY A 14 -15.78 -26.31 10.54
C GLY A 14 -15.18 -25.00 10.02
N GLN A 15 -15.77 -24.39 8.99
CA GLN A 15 -15.25 -23.20 8.30
C GLN A 15 -16.01 -21.94 8.74
N VAL A 16 -15.35 -20.79 8.60
CA VAL A 16 -15.91 -19.48 8.96
C VAL A 16 -16.05 -18.68 7.67
N SER A 17 -17.27 -18.29 7.34
CA SER A 17 -17.52 -17.46 6.15
C SER A 17 -16.94 -16.06 6.32
N PHE A 18 -16.64 -15.41 5.20
CA PHE A 18 -16.18 -14.03 5.16
C PHE A 18 -17.14 -13.07 5.87
N GLU A 19 -18.44 -13.15 5.57
CA GLU A 19 -19.48 -12.27 6.10
C GLU A 19 -19.54 -12.35 7.62
N LYS A 20 -19.51 -13.59 8.13
CA LYS A 20 -19.50 -13.86 9.55
C LYS A 20 -18.25 -13.30 10.21
N ASN A 21 -17.06 -13.64 9.70
CA ASN A 21 -15.81 -13.17 10.31
C ASN A 21 -15.66 -11.65 10.22
N TYR A 22 -16.07 -11.03 9.11
CA TYR A 22 -16.05 -9.58 8.93
C TYR A 22 -16.94 -8.89 9.98
N SER A 23 -18.13 -9.42 10.23
CA SER A 23 -19.00 -8.93 11.30
C SER A 23 -18.37 -9.13 12.68
N ASP A 24 -17.88 -10.33 12.98
CA ASP A 24 -17.32 -10.71 14.29
C ASP A 24 -16.07 -9.88 14.66
N THR A 25 -15.32 -9.39 13.68
CA THR A 25 -14.14 -8.55 13.90
C THR A 25 -14.42 -7.05 13.92
N GLY A 26 -15.70 -6.64 13.90
CA GLY A 26 -16.10 -5.23 13.88
C GLY A 26 -15.89 -4.55 12.52
N GLY A 27 -15.90 -5.32 11.44
CA GLY A 27 -15.58 -4.88 10.09
C GLY A 27 -14.08 -4.89 9.84
N GLY A 28 -13.64 -4.01 8.92
CA GLY A 28 -12.23 -3.84 8.57
C GLY A 28 -12.00 -3.34 7.15
N MET A 29 -10.74 -3.28 6.74
CA MET A 29 -10.38 -3.03 5.35
C MET A 29 -10.31 -4.30 4.53
N VAL A 30 -10.97 -4.29 3.37
CA VAL A 30 -10.93 -5.43 2.44
C VAL A 30 -9.86 -5.23 1.37
N TYR A 31 -8.96 -6.20 1.28
CA TYR A 31 -7.83 -6.27 0.36
C TYR A 31 -7.97 -7.44 -0.62
N GLY A 32 -7.19 -7.39 -1.70
CA GLY A 32 -7.20 -8.40 -2.76
C GLY A 32 -7.34 -7.77 -4.14
N LEU A 33 -7.41 -8.63 -5.17
CA LEU A 33 -7.69 -8.19 -6.53
C LEU A 33 -9.11 -7.60 -6.61
N ALA A 34 -9.26 -6.46 -7.27
CA ALA A 34 -10.52 -5.69 -7.29
C ALA A 34 -11.73 -6.53 -7.75
N THR A 35 -11.55 -7.36 -8.77
CA THR A 35 -12.58 -8.24 -9.33
C THR A 35 -13.07 -9.29 -8.34
N PHE A 36 -12.17 -9.86 -7.54
CA PHE A 36 -12.50 -10.92 -6.59
C PHE A 36 -13.01 -10.34 -5.28
N ARG A 37 -12.29 -9.37 -4.68
CA ARG A 37 -12.74 -8.73 -3.43
C ARG A 37 -14.10 -8.05 -3.58
N GLY A 38 -14.42 -7.52 -4.77
CA GLY A 38 -15.72 -6.92 -5.04
C GLY A 38 -16.88 -7.91 -4.87
N LYS A 39 -16.68 -9.20 -5.17
CA LYS A 39 -17.69 -10.23 -4.94
C LYS A 39 -17.99 -10.42 -3.46
N TYR A 40 -16.95 -10.44 -2.63
CA TYR A 40 -17.06 -10.59 -1.18
C TYR A 40 -17.76 -9.39 -0.54
N ILE A 41 -17.31 -8.19 -0.91
CA ILE A 41 -17.88 -6.94 -0.44
C ILE A 41 -19.39 -6.88 -0.74
N LYS A 42 -19.80 -7.26 -1.95
CA LYS A 42 -21.22 -7.26 -2.35
C LYS A 42 -22.11 -8.24 -1.58
N LYS A 43 -21.55 -9.25 -0.91
CA LYS A 43 -22.33 -10.12 -0.02
C LYS A 43 -22.76 -9.41 1.27
N ILE A 44 -21.96 -8.44 1.72
CA ILE A 44 -22.22 -7.64 2.94
C ILE A 44 -22.92 -6.33 2.60
N GLU A 45 -22.50 -5.69 1.50
CA GLU A 45 -23.02 -4.40 1.05
C GLU A 45 -23.32 -4.49 -0.47
N PRO A 46 -24.52 -4.97 -0.87
CA PRO A 46 -24.86 -5.21 -2.28
C PRO A 46 -24.70 -3.98 -3.19
N ASP A 47 -25.02 -2.79 -2.66
CA ASP A 47 -24.91 -1.50 -3.34
C ASP A 47 -23.51 -0.87 -3.23
N PHE A 48 -22.50 -1.67 -2.87
CA PHE A 48 -21.13 -1.17 -2.74
C PHE A 48 -20.64 -0.55 -4.05
N SER A 49 -20.23 0.71 -3.95
CA SER A 49 -19.51 1.43 -4.97
C SER A 49 -18.24 2.05 -4.39
N ILE A 50 -17.15 1.97 -5.15
CA ILE A 50 -15.87 2.60 -4.79
C ILE A 50 -15.96 4.13 -4.83
N GLU A 51 -16.91 4.68 -5.59
CA GLU A 51 -17.14 6.11 -5.74
C GLU A 51 -18.08 6.65 -4.66
N ASN A 52 -18.94 5.78 -4.10
CA ASN A 52 -19.81 6.18 -3.02
C ASN A 52 -19.05 6.20 -1.70
N LEU A 53 -18.60 7.40 -1.34
CA LEU A 53 -17.86 7.65 -0.09
C LEU A 53 -18.76 7.66 1.15
N LYS A 54 -20.09 7.50 1.03
CA LYS A 54 -21.00 7.38 2.18
C LYS A 54 -21.14 5.94 2.68
N ASN A 55 -20.85 4.97 1.83
CA ASN A 55 -20.91 3.54 2.16
C ASN A 55 -20.01 3.17 3.34
N GLY A 56 -20.48 2.23 4.15
CA GLY A 56 -19.84 1.84 5.41
C GLY A 56 -18.53 1.08 5.20
N LEU A 57 -18.46 0.22 4.18
CA LEU A 57 -17.30 -0.62 3.94
C LEU A 57 -16.13 0.16 3.34
N LEU A 58 -14.94 -0.05 3.92
CA LEU A 58 -13.72 0.62 3.51
C LEU A 58 -12.80 -0.28 2.69
N VAL A 59 -12.34 0.28 1.57
CA VAL A 59 -11.18 -0.21 0.82
C VAL A 59 -10.17 0.93 0.73
N ILE A 60 -8.88 0.61 0.75
CA ILE A 60 -7.82 1.63 0.77
C ILE A 60 -7.86 2.56 -0.45
N ASP A 61 -8.43 2.10 -1.56
CA ASP A 61 -8.69 2.90 -2.76
C ASP A 61 -9.58 4.11 -2.48
N LYS A 62 -10.58 4.00 -1.58
CA LYS A 62 -11.45 5.13 -1.20
C LYS A 62 -10.64 6.26 -0.58
N TYR A 63 -9.72 5.94 0.33
CA TYR A 63 -8.81 6.93 0.94
C TYR A 63 -7.90 7.58 -0.11
N ASN A 64 -7.23 6.76 -0.93
CA ASN A 64 -6.28 7.26 -1.92
C ASN A 64 -6.98 8.13 -2.99
N ASN A 65 -8.19 7.77 -3.40
CA ASN A 65 -8.97 8.53 -4.37
C ASN A 65 -9.48 9.84 -3.77
N ALA A 66 -10.03 9.83 -2.55
CA ALA A 66 -10.46 11.02 -1.84
C ALA A 66 -9.31 12.01 -1.60
N LEU A 67 -8.15 11.51 -1.14
CA LEU A 67 -6.92 12.31 -1.02
C LEU A 67 -6.51 12.93 -2.35
N SER A 68 -6.47 12.12 -3.40
CA SER A 68 -6.08 12.58 -4.74
C SER A 68 -7.04 13.64 -5.29
N LEU A 69 -8.35 13.47 -5.08
CA LEU A 69 -9.38 14.43 -5.46
C LEU A 69 -9.21 15.76 -4.69
N ALA A 70 -8.91 15.71 -3.40
CA ALA A 70 -8.63 16.92 -2.61
C ALA A 70 -7.40 17.66 -3.15
N ILE A 71 -6.28 16.97 -3.37
CA ILE A 71 -5.06 17.55 -3.94
C ILE A 71 -5.36 18.15 -5.31
N THR A 72 -5.99 17.37 -6.19
CA THR A 72 -6.33 17.79 -7.56
C THR A 72 -7.19 19.05 -7.55
N SER A 73 -8.22 19.11 -6.70
CA SER A 73 -9.11 20.28 -6.63
C SER A 73 -8.39 21.59 -6.27
N ARG A 74 -7.23 21.50 -5.59
CA ARG A 74 -6.37 22.64 -5.26
C ARG A 74 -5.34 22.97 -6.36
N ASN A 75 -5.26 22.14 -7.40
CA ASN A 75 -4.28 22.23 -8.49
C ASN A 75 -4.94 22.29 -9.88
N ILE A 76 -6.26 22.57 -9.97
CA ILE A 76 -7.05 22.52 -11.22
C ILE A 76 -6.40 23.30 -12.38
N GLN A 77 -5.80 24.45 -12.10
CA GLN A 77 -5.13 25.28 -13.12
C GLN A 77 -3.94 24.59 -13.80
N CYS A 78 -3.39 23.54 -13.20
CA CYS A 78 -2.19 22.85 -13.66
C CYS A 78 -2.47 21.52 -14.38
N LEU A 79 -3.73 21.15 -14.63
CA LEU A 79 -4.09 19.81 -15.09
C LEU A 79 -4.56 19.79 -16.55
N SER A 80 -3.77 19.16 -17.42
CA SER A 80 -4.18 18.81 -18.77
C SER A 80 -5.01 17.52 -18.78
N CYS A 81 -6.11 17.46 -19.54
CA CYS A 81 -6.91 16.24 -19.73
C CYS A 81 -6.34 15.29 -20.81
N THR A 82 -5.02 15.31 -21.05
CA THR A 82 -4.38 14.49 -22.09
C THR A 82 -3.68 13.26 -21.51
N ARG A 83 -3.60 12.21 -22.34
CA ARG A 83 -2.81 11.00 -22.08
C ARG A 83 -1.37 11.11 -22.58
N ASP A 84 -1.00 12.24 -23.17
CA ASP A 84 0.37 12.46 -23.63
C ASP A 84 1.36 12.44 -22.46
N LYS A 85 2.46 11.69 -22.63
CA LYS A 85 3.44 11.45 -21.55
C LYS A 85 4.24 12.71 -21.19
N LYS A 86 4.51 13.60 -22.14
CA LYS A 86 5.24 14.84 -21.88
C LYS A 86 4.35 15.81 -21.12
N GLU A 87 3.09 15.93 -21.50
CA GLU A 87 2.10 16.74 -20.81
C GLU A 87 1.78 16.23 -19.40
N LEU A 88 1.65 14.91 -19.21
CA LEU A 88 1.50 14.31 -17.89
C LEU A 88 2.71 14.58 -16.99
N LYS A 89 3.93 14.53 -17.53
CA LYS A 89 5.15 14.89 -16.79
C LYS A 89 5.11 16.35 -16.35
N ARG A 90 4.84 17.26 -17.30
CA ARG A 90 4.79 18.71 -17.10
C ARG A 90 3.78 19.08 -16.02
N SER A 91 2.53 18.68 -16.24
CA SER A 91 1.40 18.93 -15.33
C SER A 91 1.58 18.23 -13.98
N GLY A 92 2.03 16.97 -13.97
CA GLY A 92 2.28 16.24 -12.73
C GLY A 92 3.38 16.86 -11.87
N SER A 93 4.43 17.42 -12.50
CA SER A 93 5.54 18.05 -11.79
C SER A 93 5.18 19.37 -11.12
N THR A 94 4.11 20.05 -11.54
CA THR A 94 3.68 21.33 -10.96
C THR A 94 2.70 21.16 -9.80
N ILE A 95 2.18 19.94 -9.56
CA ILE A 95 1.26 19.66 -8.45
C ILE A 95 1.93 20.04 -7.11
N LYS A 96 1.24 20.86 -6.33
CA LYS A 96 1.60 21.25 -4.96
C LYS A 96 0.68 20.55 -3.96
N ILE A 97 1.25 20.01 -2.89
CA ILE A 97 0.45 19.44 -1.80
C ILE A 97 0.22 20.54 -0.77
N PRO A 98 -1.04 20.84 -0.40
CA PRO A 98 -1.31 21.76 0.70
C PRO A 98 -0.66 21.27 2.00
N GLY A 99 -0.08 22.18 2.79
CA GLY A 99 0.52 21.83 4.09
C GLY A 99 -0.51 21.26 5.09
N ASN A 100 -1.77 21.68 4.97
CA ASN A 100 -2.92 21.24 5.75
C ASN A 100 -3.80 20.21 5.00
N ILE A 101 -3.19 19.32 4.22
CA ILE A 101 -3.94 18.37 3.39
C ILE A 101 -4.80 17.40 4.23
N ALA A 102 -4.36 17.07 5.45
CA ALA A 102 -5.10 16.19 6.36
C ALA A 102 -6.44 16.83 6.79
N GLU A 103 -6.42 18.10 7.16
CA GLU A 103 -7.60 18.88 7.54
C GLU A 103 -8.55 19.00 6.34
N ILE A 104 -8.01 19.32 5.16
CA ILE A 104 -8.81 19.47 3.93
C ILE A 104 -9.57 18.18 3.61
N VAL A 105 -8.95 17.00 3.69
CA VAL A 105 -9.64 15.75 3.38
C VAL A 105 -10.67 15.39 4.45
N LYS A 106 -10.38 15.64 5.74
CA LYS A 106 -11.31 15.41 6.84
C LYS A 106 -12.57 16.27 6.68
N GLU A 107 -12.40 17.55 6.37
CA GLU A 107 -13.52 18.48 6.19
C GLU A 107 -14.36 18.15 4.96
N LYS A 108 -13.71 17.79 3.85
CA LYS A 108 -14.38 17.50 2.57
C LYS A 108 -15.07 16.14 2.57
N TYR A 109 -14.50 15.16 3.26
CA TYR A 109 -14.96 13.77 3.29
C TYR A 109 -15.32 13.34 4.71
N LYS A 110 -16.25 14.08 5.33
CA LYS A 110 -16.82 13.77 6.65
C LYS A 110 -17.62 12.47 6.57
N ASN A 111 -16.99 11.37 6.94
CA ASN A 111 -17.64 10.09 7.14
C ASN A 111 -16.98 9.41 8.35
N PRO A 112 -17.76 8.95 9.35
CA PRO A 112 -17.24 8.40 10.60
C PRO A 112 -16.37 7.15 10.41
N ASN A 113 -16.51 6.44 9.28
CA ASN A 113 -15.68 5.28 8.99
C ASN A 113 -14.27 5.68 8.51
N PHE A 114 -14.06 6.90 8.01
CA PHE A 114 -12.72 7.33 7.61
C PHE A 114 -11.86 7.70 8.83
N MET A 115 -10.87 6.86 9.09
CA MET A 115 -9.86 7.08 10.12
C MET A 115 -8.69 7.87 9.52
N TRP A 116 -8.93 9.14 9.18
CA TRP A 116 -7.94 9.98 8.50
C TRP A 116 -6.67 10.18 9.33
N ASP A 117 -6.78 10.32 10.65
CA ASP A 117 -5.62 10.41 11.54
C ASP A 117 -4.70 9.19 11.42
N ASP A 118 -5.28 7.99 11.48
CA ASP A 118 -4.53 6.74 11.31
C ASP A 118 -3.98 6.57 9.90
N TYR A 119 -4.64 7.14 8.89
CA TYR A 119 -4.15 7.14 7.51
C TYR A 119 -2.90 8.03 7.33
N PHE A 120 -2.86 9.21 7.97
CA PHE A 120 -1.73 10.14 7.82
C PHE A 120 -0.58 9.89 8.79
N SER A 121 -0.84 9.37 10.01
CA SER A 121 0.18 9.19 11.04
C SER A 121 1.41 8.39 10.58
N PRO A 122 1.33 7.34 9.73
CA PRO A 122 2.53 6.64 9.28
C PRO A 122 3.46 7.51 8.42
N GLY A 123 2.93 8.57 7.81
CA GLY A 123 3.69 9.54 7.04
C GLY A 123 4.45 10.55 7.88
N GLU A 124 4.13 10.69 9.16
CA GLU A 124 4.85 11.57 10.09
C GLU A 124 6.15 10.91 10.55
N GLU A 125 6.10 9.60 10.83
CA GLU A 125 7.26 8.81 11.27
C GLU A 125 8.11 8.28 10.12
N ASN A 126 7.50 8.05 8.95
CA ASN A 126 8.16 7.42 7.82
C ASN A 126 7.97 8.23 6.52
N PRO A 127 9.03 8.89 6.01
CA PRO A 127 8.99 9.64 4.75
C PRO A 127 8.53 8.81 3.54
N LYS A 128 8.58 7.47 3.64
CA LYS A 128 8.02 6.59 2.61
C LYS A 128 6.52 6.76 2.47
N PHE A 129 5.78 6.99 3.56
CA PHE A 129 4.32 7.14 3.54
C PHE A 129 3.86 8.59 3.49
N ASN A 130 4.76 9.53 3.77
CA ASN A 130 4.47 10.95 3.69
C ASN A 130 4.04 11.37 2.27
N ILE A 131 2.88 12.01 2.15
CA ILE A 131 2.27 12.36 0.86
C ILE A 131 3.12 13.37 0.09
N GLN A 132 3.63 14.41 0.76
CA GLN A 132 4.50 15.40 0.14
C GLN A 132 5.79 14.76 -0.40
N GLU A 133 6.41 13.87 0.38
CA GLU A 133 7.62 13.16 -0.05
C GLU A 133 7.37 12.19 -1.21
N ILE A 134 6.20 11.55 -1.28
CA ILE A 134 5.82 10.73 -2.43
C ILE A 134 5.82 11.57 -3.72
N TYR A 135 5.17 12.73 -3.70
CA TYR A 135 5.10 13.62 -4.88
C TYR A 135 6.49 14.17 -5.22
N ASN A 136 7.25 14.63 -4.23
CA ASN A 136 8.63 15.09 -4.40
C ASN A 136 9.52 14.02 -5.02
N GLN A 137 9.39 12.77 -4.57
CA GLN A 137 10.18 11.66 -5.07
C GLN A 137 9.85 11.34 -6.54
N VAL A 138 8.57 11.32 -6.92
CA VAL A 138 8.19 11.08 -8.32
C VAL A 138 8.69 12.21 -9.22
N ARG A 139 8.61 13.46 -8.77
CA ARG A 139 9.18 14.61 -9.49
C ARG A 139 10.68 14.46 -9.71
N LYS A 140 11.44 14.17 -8.65
CA LYS A 140 12.91 14.05 -8.71
C LYS A 140 13.41 12.85 -9.51
N LYS A 141 12.64 11.75 -9.54
CA LYS A 141 13.05 10.47 -10.14
C LYS A 141 12.14 10.03 -11.28
N TYR A 142 11.52 10.99 -11.97
CA TYR A 142 10.55 10.70 -13.03
C TYR A 142 11.12 9.76 -14.09
N GLY A 143 10.36 8.74 -14.48
CA GLY A 143 10.76 7.77 -15.50
C GLY A 143 11.71 6.68 -15.01
N LYS A 144 12.17 6.71 -13.75
CA LYS A 144 13.07 5.67 -13.19
C LYS A 144 12.48 4.27 -13.29
N ASP A 145 11.19 4.13 -13.00
CA ASP A 145 10.43 2.89 -13.13
C ASP A 145 8.95 3.22 -13.35
N TYR A 146 8.13 2.18 -13.53
CA TYR A 146 6.68 2.32 -13.72
C TYR A 146 5.99 3.21 -12.67
N PHE A 147 6.41 3.12 -11.40
CA PHE A 147 5.77 3.85 -10.30
C PHE A 147 6.26 5.29 -10.17
N HIS A 148 7.45 5.61 -10.68
CA HIS A 148 7.94 6.99 -10.76
C HIS A 148 7.43 7.70 -12.03
N THR A 149 6.15 7.54 -12.32
CA THR A 149 5.44 8.24 -13.39
C THR A 149 4.09 8.73 -12.89
N TYR A 150 3.44 9.59 -13.67
CA TYR A 150 2.08 10.04 -13.40
C TYR A 150 1.08 9.23 -14.22
N ALA A 151 -0.14 9.12 -13.70
CA ALA A 151 -1.29 8.53 -14.38
C ALA A 151 -2.43 9.55 -14.41
N LEU A 152 -3.19 9.56 -15.50
CA LEU A 152 -4.49 10.24 -15.54
C LEU A 152 -5.55 9.27 -15.02
N SER A 153 -6.35 9.69 -14.05
CA SER A 153 -7.43 8.91 -13.46
C SER A 153 -8.64 9.80 -13.18
N MET A 154 -9.76 9.52 -13.85
CA MET A 154 -11.03 10.21 -13.60
C MET A 154 -11.52 9.94 -12.17
N MET A 155 -11.41 8.70 -11.69
CA MET A 155 -11.82 8.31 -10.34
C MET A 155 -11.01 9.02 -9.23
N ALA A 156 -9.77 9.40 -9.52
CA ALA A 156 -8.89 10.08 -8.57
C ALA A 156 -8.76 11.59 -8.86
N GLY A 157 -9.62 12.13 -9.74
CA GLY A 157 -9.74 13.55 -10.02
C GLY A 157 -8.82 14.12 -11.09
N GLY A 158 -7.86 13.36 -11.62
CA GLY A 158 -6.91 13.89 -12.60
C GLY A 158 -5.56 13.21 -12.58
N ILE A 159 -4.48 13.99 -12.53
CA ILE A 159 -3.10 13.50 -12.64
C ILE A 159 -2.58 13.11 -11.26
N VAL A 160 -2.17 11.85 -11.11
CA VAL A 160 -1.76 11.26 -9.83
C VAL A 160 -0.43 10.53 -10.00
N PRO A 161 0.53 10.68 -9.08
CA PRO A 161 1.72 9.84 -9.08
C PRO A 161 1.32 8.38 -8.85
N ARG A 162 1.75 7.45 -9.72
CA ARG A 162 1.49 6.00 -9.52
C ARG A 162 2.10 5.49 -8.21
N LEU A 163 3.15 6.14 -7.73
CA LEU A 163 3.79 5.85 -6.45
C LEU A 163 2.85 6.10 -5.26
N LEU A 164 1.89 7.03 -5.37
CA LEU A 164 0.85 7.26 -4.36
C LEU A 164 0.03 5.99 -4.17
N TRP A 165 -0.54 5.42 -5.24
CA TRP A 165 -1.30 4.16 -5.12
C TRP A 165 -0.45 3.02 -4.59
N LYS A 166 0.81 2.89 -5.03
CA LYS A 166 1.68 1.82 -4.52
C LYS A 166 1.96 1.94 -3.01
N ARG A 167 2.14 3.14 -2.48
CA ARG A 167 2.51 3.33 -1.07
C ARG A 167 1.30 3.50 -0.19
N GLY A 168 0.36 4.35 -0.61
CA GLY A 168 -0.92 4.57 0.03
C GLY A 168 -1.72 3.29 0.18
N SER A 169 -1.63 2.35 -0.77
CA SER A 169 -2.32 1.06 -0.61
C SER A 169 -1.83 0.21 0.57
N LYS A 170 -0.63 0.47 1.10
CA LYS A 170 -0.12 -0.23 2.30
C LYS A 170 -0.55 0.43 3.59
N LEU A 171 -1.10 1.65 3.55
CA LEU A 171 -1.49 2.39 4.75
C LEU A 171 -2.57 1.65 5.52
N GLY A 172 -3.55 1.03 4.86
CA GLY A 172 -4.55 0.20 5.55
C GLY A 172 -3.96 -0.97 6.33
N ILE A 173 -2.92 -1.62 5.79
CA ILE A 173 -2.17 -2.66 6.51
C ILE A 173 -1.37 -2.04 7.67
N GLU A 174 -0.81 -0.85 7.49
CA GLU A 174 -0.08 -0.17 8.56
C GLU A 174 -1.00 0.29 9.69
N MET A 175 -2.21 0.78 9.38
CA MET A 175 -3.25 1.13 10.34
C MET A 175 -3.63 -0.09 11.18
N ALA A 176 -3.82 -1.26 10.55
CA ALA A 176 -4.09 -2.50 11.27
C ALA A 176 -2.88 -2.97 12.12
N ALA A 177 -1.66 -2.79 11.62
CA ALA A 177 -0.43 -3.09 12.36
C ALA A 177 -0.13 -2.11 13.50
N ARG A 178 -0.93 -1.04 13.64
CA ARG A 178 -0.95 -0.08 14.75
C ARG A 178 -2.16 -0.27 15.66
N GLU A 179 -2.88 -1.39 15.50
CA GLU A 179 -3.99 -1.81 16.36
C GLU A 179 -5.30 -1.04 16.19
N HIS A 180 -5.42 -0.20 15.16
CA HIS A 180 -6.62 0.62 14.92
C HIS A 180 -7.61 0.00 13.92
N ASN A 181 -7.24 -1.12 13.25
CA ASN A 181 -8.07 -1.73 12.21
C ASN A 181 -7.77 -3.23 12.04
N THR A 182 -8.62 -3.92 11.28
CA THR A 182 -8.44 -5.28 10.80
C THR A 182 -8.33 -5.29 9.26
N VAL A 183 -7.69 -6.33 8.72
CA VAL A 183 -7.50 -6.54 7.30
C VAL A 183 -8.08 -7.88 6.91
N HIS A 184 -8.97 -7.85 5.93
CA HIS A 184 -9.55 -9.03 5.30
C HIS A 184 -8.99 -9.15 3.89
N PHE A 185 -8.13 -10.15 3.64
CA PHE A 185 -7.38 -10.28 2.41
C PHE A 185 -7.91 -11.43 1.56
N VAL A 186 -8.56 -11.11 0.43
CA VAL A 186 -9.02 -12.10 -0.54
C VAL A 186 -7.85 -12.51 -1.45
N VAL A 187 -7.51 -13.80 -1.45
CA VAL A 187 -6.36 -14.32 -2.20
C VAL A 187 -6.71 -14.93 -3.57
N GLU A 188 -7.99 -15.00 -3.90
CA GLU A 188 -8.45 -15.52 -5.20
C GLU A 188 -7.80 -14.80 -6.38
N GLY A 189 -7.40 -15.59 -7.38
CA GLY A 189 -6.74 -15.10 -8.59
C GLY A 189 -5.31 -14.58 -8.38
N ILE A 190 -4.76 -14.67 -7.16
CA ILE A 190 -3.38 -14.28 -6.88
C ILE A 190 -2.45 -15.48 -7.04
N ASN A 191 -1.49 -15.37 -7.96
CA ASN A 191 -0.42 -16.35 -8.09
C ASN A 191 0.66 -16.12 -7.01
N MET A 192 0.70 -16.99 -5.99
CA MET A 192 1.64 -16.85 -4.84
C MET A 192 3.11 -16.99 -5.24
N VAL A 193 3.43 -17.83 -6.23
CA VAL A 193 4.79 -17.97 -6.77
C VAL A 193 5.24 -16.63 -7.34
N ASP A 194 4.38 -15.98 -8.14
CA ASP A 194 4.72 -14.69 -8.73
C ASP A 194 4.87 -13.58 -7.67
N VAL A 195 4.05 -13.61 -6.63
CA VAL A 195 4.16 -12.70 -5.48
C VAL A 195 5.52 -12.84 -4.79
N VAL A 196 5.91 -14.06 -4.42
CA VAL A 196 7.14 -14.33 -3.67
C VAL A 196 8.37 -13.98 -4.51
N PHE A 197 8.43 -14.44 -5.75
CA PHE A 197 9.60 -14.24 -6.60
C PHE A 197 9.66 -12.87 -7.27
N LYS A 198 8.58 -12.08 -7.20
CA LYS A 198 8.44 -10.77 -7.88
C LYS A 198 8.63 -10.85 -9.40
N ASN A 199 8.36 -12.01 -9.99
CA ASN A 199 8.49 -12.22 -11.42
C ASN A 199 7.20 -11.71 -12.13
N LYS A 200 7.29 -11.57 -13.45
CA LYS A 200 6.17 -11.17 -14.33
C LYS A 200 5.52 -9.83 -13.94
N ARG A 201 4.49 -9.42 -14.70
CA ARG A 201 3.67 -8.24 -14.36
C ARG A 201 2.84 -8.47 -13.08
N GLY A 202 2.41 -9.72 -12.84
CA GLY A 202 1.64 -10.13 -11.66
C GLY A 202 2.39 -9.85 -10.35
N GLY A 203 3.63 -10.32 -10.22
CA GLY A 203 4.44 -10.14 -9.01
C GLY A 203 4.85 -8.69 -8.71
N GLN A 204 4.82 -7.80 -9.71
CA GLN A 204 5.11 -6.37 -9.53
C GLN A 204 3.86 -5.52 -9.26
N SER A 205 2.67 -6.14 -9.25
CA SER A 205 1.40 -5.47 -8.97
C SER A 205 1.35 -4.86 -7.57
N VAL A 206 0.41 -3.92 -7.39
CA VAL A 206 0.13 -3.27 -6.12
C VAL A 206 -0.32 -4.31 -5.08
N THR A 207 -1.26 -5.19 -5.44
CA THR A 207 -1.74 -6.29 -4.59
C THR A 207 -0.65 -7.26 -4.16
N SER A 208 0.23 -7.68 -5.08
CA SER A 208 1.40 -8.49 -4.71
C SER A 208 2.33 -7.75 -3.75
N SER A 209 2.45 -6.42 -3.91
CA SER A 209 3.23 -5.61 -2.99
C SER A 209 2.58 -5.40 -1.62
N GLU A 210 1.25 -5.45 -1.53
CA GLU A 210 0.49 -5.43 -0.28
C GLU A 210 0.65 -6.75 0.46
N LEU A 211 0.49 -7.88 -0.23
CA LEU A 211 0.61 -9.20 0.40
C LEU A 211 2.01 -9.43 0.98
N ARG A 212 3.06 -9.03 0.26
CA ARG A 212 4.43 -9.01 0.81
C ARG A 212 4.63 -8.02 1.95
N TYR A 213 3.87 -6.92 1.96
CA TYR A 213 3.92 -5.96 3.07
C TYR A 213 3.28 -6.54 4.32
N ALA A 214 2.14 -7.22 4.17
CA ALA A 214 1.48 -7.97 5.23
C ALA A 214 2.40 -9.06 5.80
N PHE A 215 3.01 -9.88 4.93
CA PHE A 215 3.96 -10.92 5.37
C PHE A 215 5.11 -10.38 6.22
N ARG A 216 5.69 -9.21 5.86
CA ARG A 216 6.78 -8.60 6.64
C ARG A 216 6.34 -8.01 7.97
N ASN A 217 5.05 -7.71 8.12
CA ASN A 217 4.46 -7.18 9.35
C ASN A 217 3.57 -8.20 10.05
N ARG A 218 3.65 -9.49 9.67
CA ARG A 218 2.74 -10.55 10.13
C ARG A 218 2.63 -10.64 11.65
N GLU A 219 3.73 -10.44 12.38
CA GLU A 219 3.73 -10.45 13.85
C GLU A 219 2.90 -9.30 14.42
N ARG A 220 3.03 -8.09 13.86
CA ARG A 220 2.24 -6.90 14.24
C ARG A 220 0.77 -7.01 13.85
N LEU A 221 0.47 -7.89 12.90
CA LEU A 221 -0.87 -8.11 12.33
C LEU A 221 -1.57 -9.33 12.94
N LYS A 222 -0.96 -10.01 13.91
CA LYS A 222 -1.52 -11.19 14.55
C LYS A 222 -2.89 -10.88 15.17
N GLY A 223 -3.89 -11.70 14.83
CA GLY A 223 -5.29 -11.50 15.25
C GLY A 223 -6.03 -10.37 14.53
N ARG A 224 -5.40 -9.68 13.57
CA ARG A 224 -6.00 -8.57 12.81
C ARG A 224 -5.91 -8.75 11.30
N LEU A 225 -5.27 -9.81 10.81
CA LEU A 225 -5.16 -10.13 9.40
C LEU A 225 -5.74 -11.50 9.12
N PHE A 226 -6.77 -11.52 8.28
CA PHE A 226 -7.52 -12.71 7.92
C PHE A 226 -7.44 -12.92 6.41
N PHE A 227 -7.40 -14.17 5.97
CA PHE A 227 -7.25 -14.54 4.56
C PHE A 227 -8.45 -15.34 4.08
N TYR A 228 -8.84 -15.11 2.82
CA TYR A 228 -10.04 -15.73 2.27
C TYR A 228 -9.83 -16.31 0.88
N ASN A 229 -10.39 -17.49 0.68
CA ASN A 229 -10.52 -18.14 -0.61
C ASN A 229 -11.87 -18.84 -0.70
N ASP A 230 -12.57 -18.64 -1.81
CA ASP A 230 -13.91 -19.16 -2.08
C ASP A 230 -14.98 -18.84 -1.02
N GLY A 231 -14.92 -17.64 -0.45
CA GLY A 231 -15.85 -17.16 0.58
C GLY A 231 -15.45 -17.56 2.00
N GLU A 232 -14.42 -18.37 2.17
CA GLU A 232 -14.09 -19.01 3.43
C GLU A 232 -12.77 -18.53 4.00
N LEU A 233 -12.69 -18.45 5.33
CA LEU A 233 -11.47 -18.15 6.06
C LEU A 233 -10.45 -19.29 5.88
N ILE A 234 -9.24 -18.94 5.47
CA ILE A 234 -8.12 -19.88 5.31
C ILE A 234 -6.92 -19.48 6.17
N LEU A 235 -5.97 -20.41 6.31
CA LEU A 235 -4.67 -20.10 6.91
C LEU A 235 -3.91 -19.06 6.07
N PRO A 236 -3.08 -18.21 6.71
CA PRO A 236 -2.19 -17.30 6.01
C PRO A 236 -1.34 -18.03 4.95
N PRO A 237 -1.08 -17.43 3.77
CA PRO A 237 -0.33 -18.09 2.70
C PRO A 237 1.07 -18.58 3.10
N TRP A 238 1.69 -17.93 4.08
CA TRP A 238 3.00 -18.31 4.62
C TRP A 238 2.95 -19.42 5.68
N GLU A 239 1.78 -19.72 6.23
CA GLU A 239 1.57 -20.88 7.10
C GLU A 239 1.19 -22.11 6.27
N SER A 240 0.40 -21.94 5.22
CA SER A 240 0.03 -23.04 4.31
C SER A 240 1.16 -23.43 3.35
N ALA A 241 2.05 -22.51 2.99
CA ALA A 241 3.20 -22.76 2.12
C ALA A 241 4.51 -22.14 2.65
N PRO A 242 5.02 -22.57 3.81
CA PRO A 242 6.16 -21.93 4.48
C PRO A 242 7.44 -21.99 3.64
N GLU A 243 7.70 -23.09 2.94
CA GLU A 243 8.89 -23.23 2.07
C GLU A 243 8.91 -22.21 0.93
N LEU A 244 7.74 -21.97 0.32
CA LEU A 244 7.62 -20.96 -0.72
C LEU A 244 7.94 -19.58 -0.15
N TRP A 245 7.34 -19.21 0.99
CA TRP A 245 7.52 -17.89 1.59
C TRP A 245 8.92 -17.67 2.20
N ALA A 246 9.62 -18.72 2.63
CA ALA A 246 11.02 -18.65 3.06
C ALA A 246 11.93 -18.09 1.95
N ASN A 247 11.63 -18.37 0.67
CA ASN A 247 12.36 -17.80 -0.46
C ASN A 247 12.28 -16.26 -0.51
N TYR A 248 11.18 -15.67 -0.03
CA TYR A 248 11.04 -14.21 0.02
C TYR A 248 12.00 -13.58 1.03
N ASP A 249 12.14 -14.19 2.21
CA ASP A 249 13.05 -13.73 3.27
C ASP A 249 14.51 -13.92 2.87
N ASN A 250 14.87 -15.08 2.30
CA ASN A 250 16.25 -15.38 1.88
C ASN A 250 16.79 -14.40 0.83
N LYS A 251 15.97 -14.02 -0.17
CA LYS A 251 16.36 -13.00 -1.17
C LYS A 251 16.63 -11.64 -0.52
N ARG A 252 15.90 -11.30 0.55
CA ARG A 252 16.11 -10.05 1.28
C ARG A 252 17.44 -10.08 2.01
N VAL A 253 17.75 -11.16 2.72
CA VAL A 253 19.04 -11.34 3.41
C VAL A 253 20.18 -11.19 2.42
N GLN A 254 20.17 -11.92 1.31
CA GLN A 254 21.19 -11.81 0.26
C GLN A 254 21.35 -10.38 -0.29
N SER A 255 20.24 -9.66 -0.51
CA SER A 255 20.29 -8.27 -0.96
C SER A 255 20.85 -7.29 0.08
N CYS A 256 20.63 -7.55 1.37
CA CYS A 256 21.21 -6.79 2.48
C CYS A 256 22.71 -7.07 2.61
N SER A 257 23.12 -8.33 2.52
CA SER A 257 24.53 -8.75 2.54
C SER A 257 25.31 -8.14 1.36
N ASN A 258 24.72 -8.15 0.16
CA ASN A 258 25.34 -7.58 -1.03
C ASN A 258 25.50 -6.05 -0.96
N ARG A 259 24.57 -5.33 -0.32
CA ARG A 259 24.72 -3.88 -0.07
C ARG A 259 25.81 -3.57 0.95
N HIS A 260 25.91 -4.36 2.02
CA HIS A 260 26.97 -4.19 3.02
C HIS A 260 28.36 -4.48 2.42
N ASN A 261 28.46 -5.50 1.56
CA ASN A 261 29.70 -5.80 0.83
C ASN A 261 30.05 -4.73 -0.22
N ALA A 262 29.06 -4.13 -0.90
CA ALA A 262 29.29 -3.03 -1.84
C ALA A 262 29.74 -1.74 -1.14
N GLN A 263 29.24 -1.45 0.06
CA GLN A 263 29.73 -0.33 0.87
C GLN A 263 31.15 -0.56 1.42
N ARG A 264 31.52 -1.81 1.74
CA ARG A 264 32.89 -2.15 2.19
C ARG A 264 33.95 -2.14 1.07
N ARG A 265 33.55 -2.30 -0.19
CA ARG A 265 34.48 -2.23 -1.34
C ARG A 265 34.64 -0.83 -1.95
N GLY A 266 33.95 0.18 -1.40
CA GLY A 266 33.93 1.56 -1.92
C GLY A 266 34.86 2.56 -1.22
N THR A 267 35.80 2.11 -0.38
CA THR A 267 36.80 2.98 0.26
C THR A 267 38.20 2.40 0.11
N ILE A 268 38.79 2.59 -1.06
CA ILE A 268 40.23 2.64 -1.23
C ILE A 268 40.52 3.88 -2.06
N PHE A 269 40.68 5.02 -1.38
CA PHE A 269 41.44 6.13 -1.94
C PHE A 269 42.92 5.79 -1.76
N PRO A 270 43.75 5.81 -2.82
CA PRO A 270 45.19 5.88 -2.61
C PRO A 270 45.55 7.33 -2.28
N ASP A 271 45.95 7.56 -1.03
CA ASP A 271 46.77 8.69 -0.62
C ASP A 271 48.11 8.61 -1.34
N THR A 272 48.44 9.63 -2.14
CA THR A 272 49.84 10.04 -2.37
C THR A 272 49.90 11.52 -2.77
N LEU A 273 50.44 12.34 -1.85
CA LEU A 273 51.51 13.35 -2.00
C LEU A 273 51.39 14.30 -3.22
N GLY A 274 51.28 15.63 -3.09
CA GLY A 274 51.99 16.54 -2.19
C GLY A 274 52.77 17.55 -3.06
N LYS A 275 52.34 18.83 -3.11
CA LYS A 275 53.14 19.96 -3.62
C LYS A 275 52.74 21.26 -2.90
N CYS A 276 53.52 21.64 -1.90
CA CYS A 276 53.62 23.02 -1.41
C CYS A 276 54.80 23.70 -2.12
N PHE A 277 54.57 24.89 -2.66
CA PHE A 277 55.61 25.76 -3.21
C PHE A 277 56.24 26.64 -2.10
N SER A 278 57.54 26.44 -1.89
CA SER A 278 58.64 27.42 -1.78
C SER A 278 58.39 28.83 -1.21
N LYS A 279 59.12 29.16 -0.12
CA LYS A 279 59.65 30.50 0.15
C LYS A 279 61.14 30.55 -0.22
N ARG A 280 61.53 31.50 -1.08
CA ARG A 280 62.62 32.46 -0.90
C ARG A 280 62.31 33.67 -1.77
#